data_AF-A0A7S1MA87-F1
#
_entry.id   AF-A0A7S1MA87-F1
#
_cell.length_a   1.000
_cell.length_b   1.000
_cell.length_c   1.000
_cell.angle_alpha   90.00
_cell.angle_beta   90.00
_cell.angle_gamma   90.00
#
_symmetry.space_group_name_H-M   'P 1'
#
loop_
_entity.id
_entity.type
_entity.pdbx_description
1 polymer ?
#
loop_
_entity_poly.entity_id
_entity_poly.type
_entity_poly.pdbx_seq_one_letter_code
_entity_poly.pdbx_strand_id
1 'polypeptide(L)'
;TVSVLYCVVFPMWLRRAFGTIVLFAVLGVAAAETSTYRVASLMHTPVGIHLGATVRSIIDGNLELYYGYAVDAQSAGAQLLLYPESGTGFLQVPPPDLRLLCEPTPAIGFTADQSLCNSTEKFVNNATGMIHSVFASCASRTMGIDVVINFCAYDAYDRAYYNVDVAFAAGAVGAVYVKSHITGTGPYLSQPWRPDAVTFKSSFGVTFGMFTCYDFWFAEPQNEEMRAGVRDFLFPSEMASGPPFFTVTAAAAGWSHLHGINVVGSASFGTGFVGAVTNGTVLDVFPPMPANFTNAHAMVVNDVPTLRKSTFTRAAAVVDDTVGDVAPASVPADRCTYGPAQNSFLNFTYPCNAFKPVAGTVYSFSLHNEVDGYSMSCNGTFTVASTSNDTWMFGAILVVPEPSVSTPTSAATSMCLLSRCTSYPSGCMAESPLLGWDTDLQVGSVRVTTRLAGKFASSSAPVTVYPIAVWSDRLPGTAHSIPVQQTVLNRTQLSTRASRDSDRSTVAFMSTTSKAAPVLRTEKLWSFGVYADQLV
;
A
#
# COMPACT_ATOMS: atom_id res chain seq x y z
N THR A 1 -2.04 71.98 43.06
CA THR A 1 -0.79 72.56 43.59
C THR A 1 -0.29 71.65 44.70
N VAL A 2 1.02 71.30 44.73
CA VAL A 2 1.84 70.90 45.91
C VAL A 2 1.14 70.01 46.98
N SER A 3 1.40 68.69 47.11
CA SER A 3 2.64 68.02 47.59
C SER A 3 3.05 68.42 49.03
N VAL A 4 3.58 67.59 49.94
CA VAL A 4 3.77 66.13 50.07
C VAL A 4 4.11 65.83 51.55
N LEU A 5 3.76 64.64 52.06
CA LEU A 5 4.20 64.02 53.34
C LEU A 5 4.05 64.76 54.69
N TYR A 6 3.61 64.02 55.71
CA TYR A 6 4.53 63.44 56.71
C TYR A 6 3.93 62.13 57.26
N CYS A 7 4.74 61.30 57.92
CA CYS A 7 4.38 59.95 58.38
C CYS A 7 4.92 59.74 59.80
N VAL A 8 4.22 58.97 60.67
CA VAL A 8 4.82 58.21 61.80
C VAL A 8 3.80 57.27 62.53
N VAL A 9 4.16 55.98 62.55
CA VAL A 9 3.94 54.94 63.60
C VAL A 9 2.60 54.18 63.79
N PHE A 10 2.82 52.86 63.96
CA PHE A 10 1.98 51.67 64.23
C PHE A 10 1.48 51.54 65.70
N PRO A 11 0.50 50.65 66.07
CA PRO A 11 0.57 49.16 65.96
C PRO A 11 -0.71 48.51 65.36
N MET A 12 -0.77 47.30 64.77
CA MET A 12 -0.08 45.97 64.88
C MET A 12 -0.50 45.15 66.13
N TRP A 13 -0.77 43.84 66.09
CA TRP A 13 -0.72 42.82 65.01
C TRP A 13 -2.15 42.53 64.47
N LEU A 14 -2.78 41.35 64.28
CA LEU A 14 -2.42 39.90 64.32
C LEU A 14 -3.55 39.08 63.63
N ARG A 15 -3.37 38.03 62.82
CA ARG A 15 -2.39 37.68 61.75
C ARG A 15 -2.92 36.43 60.99
N ARG A 16 -2.52 36.24 59.72
CA ARG A 16 -2.77 35.08 58.80
C ARG A 16 -4.14 35.02 58.08
N ALA A 17 -4.28 34.43 56.89
CA ALA A 17 -3.37 34.23 55.73
C ALA A 17 -4.16 33.59 54.55
N PHE A 18 -3.59 33.68 53.33
CA PHE A 18 -4.06 33.12 52.04
C PHE A 18 -5.27 33.81 51.39
N GLY A 19 -5.01 34.42 50.23
CA GLY A 19 -6.02 34.95 49.32
C GLY A 19 -6.06 34.14 48.02
N THR A 20 -7.26 34.00 47.45
CA THR A 20 -7.50 33.24 46.22
C THR A 20 -7.65 34.18 45.03
N ILE A 21 -6.58 34.37 44.26
CA ILE A 21 -6.67 35.03 42.94
C ILE A 21 -7.21 33.99 41.97
N VAL A 22 -8.47 34.13 41.56
CA VAL A 22 -9.09 33.26 40.55
C VAL A 22 -8.60 33.68 39.17
N LEU A 23 -7.50 33.09 38.74
CA LEU A 23 -6.99 33.25 37.38
C LEU A 23 -7.84 32.39 36.43
N PHE A 24 -8.66 33.02 35.59
CA PHE A 24 -9.36 32.33 34.51
C PHE A 24 -8.36 31.93 33.42
N ALA A 25 -7.69 30.80 33.64
CA ALA A 25 -6.88 30.14 32.63
C ALA A 25 -7.80 29.58 31.54
N VAL A 26 -8.04 30.38 30.50
CA VAL A 26 -8.64 29.89 29.25
C VAL A 26 -7.64 28.91 28.63
N LEU A 27 -7.82 27.63 28.94
CA LEU A 27 -7.14 26.53 28.26
C LEU A 27 -7.70 26.44 26.83
N GLY A 28 -7.19 27.34 25.98
CA GLY A 28 -7.28 27.21 24.54
C GLY A 28 -6.53 25.96 24.13
N VAL A 29 -7.22 24.82 24.13
CA VAL A 29 -6.80 23.64 23.39
C VAL A 29 -6.83 24.05 21.92
N ALA A 30 -5.70 24.55 21.44
CA ALA A 30 -5.47 24.73 20.02
C ALA A 30 -5.57 23.33 19.40
N ALA A 31 -6.72 23.03 18.81
CA ALA A 31 -6.85 21.90 17.90
C ALA A 31 -5.80 22.12 16.82
N ALA A 32 -4.74 21.31 16.84
CA ALA A 32 -3.68 21.42 15.87
C ALA A 32 -4.28 21.10 14.50
N GLU A 33 -4.39 22.11 13.63
CA GLU A 33 -4.88 21.92 12.27
C GLU A 33 -4.00 20.88 11.57
N THR A 34 -4.56 19.68 11.41
CA THR A 34 -4.02 18.63 10.57
C THR A 34 -4.23 19.08 9.14
N SER A 35 -3.28 19.86 8.63
CA SER A 35 -3.22 20.30 7.24
C SER A 35 -3.48 19.10 6.31
N THR A 36 -4.50 19.17 5.47
CA THR A 36 -4.80 18.16 4.46
C THR A 36 -4.20 18.55 3.11
N TYR A 37 -4.08 17.57 2.21
CA TYR A 37 -3.94 17.82 0.78
C TYR A 37 -5.00 17.01 0.02
N ARG A 38 -5.56 17.58 -1.05
CA ARG A 38 -6.51 16.86 -1.91
C ARG A 38 -5.79 16.18 -3.06
N VAL A 39 -6.04 14.89 -3.26
CA VAL A 39 -5.40 14.09 -4.32
C VAL A 39 -6.44 13.32 -5.13
N ALA A 40 -6.24 13.29 -6.45
CA ALA A 40 -6.99 12.47 -7.39
C ALA A 40 -6.17 11.24 -7.77
N SER A 41 -6.73 10.06 -7.53
CA SER A 41 -6.19 8.76 -7.90
C SER A 41 -6.94 8.20 -9.10
N LEU A 42 -6.21 7.82 -10.16
CA LEU A 42 -6.80 7.28 -11.38
C LEU A 42 -6.76 5.74 -11.44
N MET A 43 -7.88 5.16 -11.84
CA MET A 43 -7.99 3.83 -12.44
C MET A 43 -8.10 4.03 -13.96
N HIS A 44 -7.17 3.48 -14.76
CA HIS A 44 -7.24 3.58 -16.22
C HIS A 44 -6.56 2.40 -16.91
N THR A 45 -7.33 1.54 -17.58
CA THR A 45 -6.76 0.47 -18.42
C THR A 45 -6.39 1.02 -19.80
N PRO A 46 -5.15 0.80 -20.31
CA PRO A 46 -4.70 1.30 -21.61
C PRO A 46 -5.65 0.93 -22.76
N VAL A 47 -6.13 1.94 -23.49
CA VAL A 47 -7.00 1.76 -24.65
C VAL A 47 -6.19 1.72 -25.95
N GLY A 48 -6.81 1.23 -27.04
CA GLY A 48 -6.24 1.30 -28.38
C GLY A 48 -5.16 0.27 -28.71
N ILE A 49 -4.76 -0.61 -27.78
CA ILE A 49 -3.76 -1.65 -28.02
C ILE A 49 -4.38 -2.81 -28.82
N HIS A 50 -4.20 -2.81 -30.15
CA HIS A 50 -4.71 -3.85 -31.04
C HIS A 50 -3.82 -4.04 -32.28
N LEU A 51 -3.97 -5.19 -32.95
CA LEU A 51 -3.25 -5.51 -34.20
C LEU A 51 -3.50 -4.44 -35.26
N GLY A 52 -2.43 -3.79 -35.72
CA GLY A 52 -2.47 -2.72 -36.73
C GLY A 52 -2.60 -1.30 -36.17
N ALA A 53 -2.75 -1.12 -34.85
CA ALA A 53 -2.65 0.19 -34.23
C ALA A 53 -1.24 0.78 -34.40
N THR A 54 -1.14 2.06 -34.73
CA THR A 54 0.17 2.73 -34.67
C THR A 54 0.49 3.07 -33.23
N VAL A 55 1.76 2.96 -32.85
CA VAL A 55 2.22 3.35 -31.51
C VAL A 55 1.86 4.80 -31.17
N ARG A 56 1.90 5.70 -32.16
CA ARG A 56 1.49 7.09 -31.97
C ARG A 56 0.01 7.20 -31.61
N SER A 57 -0.88 6.50 -32.33
CA SER A 57 -2.31 6.46 -31.99
C SER A 57 -2.63 5.80 -30.64
N ILE A 58 -1.78 4.89 -30.13
CA ILE A 58 -1.92 4.36 -28.77
C ILE A 58 -1.62 5.46 -27.74
N ILE A 59 -0.49 6.14 -27.86
CA ILE A 59 -0.12 7.21 -26.92
C ILE A 59 -1.12 8.36 -26.98
N ASP A 60 -1.40 8.89 -28.17
CA ASP A 60 -2.27 10.07 -28.34
C ASP A 60 -3.69 9.80 -27.82
N GLY A 61 -4.26 8.62 -28.08
CA GLY A 61 -5.61 8.25 -27.61
C GLY A 61 -5.71 8.05 -26.09
N ASN A 62 -4.64 7.59 -25.43
CA ASN A 62 -4.61 7.51 -23.96
C ASN A 62 -4.36 8.90 -23.33
N LEU A 63 -3.52 9.74 -23.94
CA LEU A 63 -3.26 11.10 -23.46
C LEU A 63 -4.45 12.07 -23.68
N GLU A 64 -5.29 11.83 -24.69
CA GLU A 64 -6.57 12.54 -24.85
C GLU A 64 -7.53 12.23 -23.69
N LEU A 65 -7.64 10.96 -23.27
CA LEU A 65 -8.40 10.59 -22.07
C LEU A 65 -7.80 11.19 -20.80
N TYR A 66 -6.47 11.18 -20.67
CA TYR A 66 -5.77 11.82 -19.54
C TYR A 66 -6.06 13.32 -19.45
N TYR A 67 -6.16 14.03 -20.57
CA TYR A 67 -6.57 15.44 -20.56
C TYR A 67 -7.95 15.63 -19.92
N GLY A 68 -8.91 14.74 -20.22
CA GLY A 68 -10.21 14.72 -19.56
C GLY A 68 -10.10 14.52 -18.04
N TYR A 69 -9.38 13.48 -17.61
CA TYR A 69 -9.18 13.19 -16.18
C TYR A 69 -8.47 14.32 -15.43
N ALA A 70 -7.60 15.08 -16.10
CA ALA A 70 -6.96 16.26 -15.53
C ALA A 70 -7.95 17.43 -15.33
N VAL A 71 -8.87 17.65 -16.27
CA VAL A 71 -9.98 18.63 -16.12
C VAL A 71 -10.93 18.20 -14.99
N ASP A 72 -11.25 16.91 -14.88
CA ASP A 72 -12.09 16.39 -13.80
C ASP A 72 -11.42 16.54 -12.42
N ALA A 73 -10.13 16.22 -12.32
CA ALA A 73 -9.34 16.37 -11.10
C ALA A 73 -9.24 17.85 -10.67
N GLN A 74 -8.99 18.77 -11.63
CA GLN A 74 -9.05 20.20 -11.38
C GLN A 74 -10.44 20.63 -10.88
N SER A 75 -11.51 20.14 -11.50
CA SER A 75 -12.89 20.48 -11.15
C SER A 75 -13.29 19.97 -9.76
N ALA A 76 -12.70 18.86 -9.30
CA ALA A 76 -12.84 18.36 -7.93
C ALA A 76 -11.97 19.12 -6.90
N GLY A 77 -11.11 20.05 -7.36
CA GLY A 77 -10.17 20.80 -6.54
C GLY A 77 -8.95 19.98 -6.07
N ALA A 78 -8.57 18.92 -6.79
CA ALA A 78 -7.38 18.15 -6.47
C ALA A 78 -6.10 18.98 -6.67
N GLN A 79 -5.15 18.84 -5.75
CA GLN A 79 -3.85 19.50 -5.79
C GLN A 79 -2.77 18.61 -6.42
N LEU A 80 -3.00 17.29 -6.48
CA LEU A 80 -2.18 16.33 -7.18
C LEU A 80 -3.06 15.32 -7.93
N LEU A 81 -2.67 14.95 -9.14
CA LEU A 81 -3.25 13.85 -9.93
C LEU A 81 -2.20 12.76 -10.18
N LEU A 82 -2.54 11.53 -9.77
CA LEU A 82 -1.69 10.35 -9.89
C LEU A 82 -2.24 9.40 -10.98
N TYR A 83 -1.53 9.30 -12.09
CA TYR A 83 -1.80 8.34 -13.17
C TYR A 83 -1.20 6.96 -12.84
N PRO A 84 -1.68 5.86 -13.44
CA PRO A 84 -1.19 4.51 -13.16
C PRO A 84 0.04 4.12 -13.99
N GLU A 85 0.74 3.07 -13.54
CA GLU A 85 1.86 2.46 -14.26
C GLU A 85 1.42 1.92 -15.62
N SER A 86 2.18 2.23 -16.67
CA SER A 86 1.91 1.79 -18.04
C SER A 86 0.50 2.12 -18.57
N GLY A 87 -0.17 3.14 -18.03
CA GLY A 87 -1.50 3.55 -18.49
C GLY A 87 -1.57 4.02 -19.96
N THR A 88 -0.42 4.22 -20.62
CA THR A 88 -0.30 4.49 -22.07
C THR A 88 0.21 3.30 -22.90
N GLY A 89 0.36 2.12 -22.30
CA GLY A 89 0.42 0.84 -23.03
C GLY A 89 1.78 0.16 -23.21
N PHE A 90 2.85 0.59 -22.54
CA PHE A 90 4.21 0.10 -22.83
C PHE A 90 4.54 -1.29 -22.28
N LEU A 91 3.96 -1.74 -21.17
CA LEU A 91 4.15 -3.10 -20.63
C LEU A 91 3.36 -4.17 -21.39
N GLN A 92 2.35 -3.75 -22.16
CA GLN A 92 1.49 -4.63 -22.97
C GLN A 92 2.03 -4.82 -24.41
N VAL A 93 3.16 -4.21 -24.76
CA VAL A 93 3.76 -4.23 -26.10
C VAL A 93 5.23 -4.69 -26.05
N PRO A 94 5.58 -5.86 -26.61
CA PRO A 94 6.95 -6.37 -26.56
C PRO A 94 7.90 -5.65 -27.54
N PRO A 95 9.22 -5.85 -27.43
CA PRO A 95 10.17 -5.47 -28.46
C PRO A 95 9.87 -6.16 -29.81
N PRO A 96 10.11 -5.50 -30.97
CA PRO A 96 10.77 -4.20 -31.10
C PRO A 96 9.87 -2.99 -30.84
N ASP A 97 8.55 -3.17 -30.84
CA ASP A 97 7.58 -2.06 -30.90
C ASP A 97 7.57 -1.19 -29.63
N LEU A 98 7.92 -1.78 -28.48
CA LEU A 98 8.27 -1.06 -27.24
C LEU A 98 9.13 0.18 -27.49
N ARG A 99 10.14 0.09 -28.38
CA ARG A 99 11.10 1.18 -28.62
C ARG A 99 10.46 2.46 -29.15
N LEU A 100 9.27 2.35 -29.74
CA LEU A 100 8.51 3.47 -30.28
C LEU A 100 7.62 4.11 -29.20
N LEU A 101 7.33 3.39 -28.10
CA LEU A 101 6.54 3.84 -26.95
C LEU A 101 7.39 4.58 -25.90
N CYS A 102 8.71 4.55 -26.02
CA CYS A 102 9.64 5.09 -25.03
C CYS A 102 10.19 6.48 -25.41
N GLU A 103 10.27 7.37 -24.42
CA GLU A 103 10.70 8.78 -24.58
C GLU A 103 12.09 9.04 -23.97
N PRO A 104 12.85 10.07 -24.38
CA PRO A 104 14.01 10.52 -23.61
C PRO A 104 13.59 10.95 -22.20
N THR A 105 14.33 10.50 -21.18
CA THR A 105 14.09 10.89 -19.78
C THR A 105 14.17 12.42 -19.63
N PRO A 106 13.13 13.10 -19.10
CA PRO A 106 13.17 14.55 -18.94
C PRO A 106 14.08 14.97 -17.78
N ALA A 107 14.86 16.03 -17.96
CA ALA A 107 15.72 16.56 -16.92
C ALA A 107 14.91 17.22 -15.79
N ILE A 108 15.43 17.18 -14.55
CA ILE A 108 14.87 17.95 -13.42
C ILE A 108 14.82 19.45 -13.79
N GLY A 109 13.68 20.09 -13.53
CA GLY A 109 13.37 21.46 -13.94
C GLY A 109 12.87 21.62 -15.39
N PHE A 110 12.81 20.55 -16.20
CA PHE A 110 12.19 20.60 -17.53
C PHE A 110 10.75 21.15 -17.42
N THR A 111 10.42 22.09 -18.32
CA THR A 111 9.10 22.70 -18.44
C THR A 111 8.78 22.86 -19.93
N ALA A 112 7.56 22.50 -20.33
CA ALA A 112 7.09 22.68 -21.70
C ALA A 112 6.92 24.16 -22.07
N ASP A 113 7.12 24.45 -23.35
CA ASP A 113 6.78 25.75 -23.93
C ASP A 113 5.26 25.99 -23.85
N GLN A 114 4.87 27.18 -23.37
CA GLN A 114 3.48 27.62 -23.31
C GLN A 114 2.81 27.61 -24.69
N SER A 115 3.57 27.74 -25.80
CA SER A 115 3.01 27.68 -27.16
C SER A 115 2.49 26.28 -27.55
N LEU A 116 2.92 25.23 -26.85
CA LEU A 116 2.41 23.86 -26.96
C LEU A 116 1.18 23.66 -26.06
N CYS A 117 1.21 24.22 -24.85
CA CYS A 117 0.14 24.04 -23.85
C CYS A 117 -1.24 24.60 -24.24
N ASN A 118 -1.31 25.43 -25.28
CA ASN A 118 -2.52 26.15 -25.68
C ASN A 118 -3.39 25.43 -26.73
N SER A 119 -3.06 24.20 -27.16
CA SER A 119 -3.86 23.47 -28.16
C SER A 119 -3.61 21.96 -28.14
N THR A 120 -4.66 21.16 -27.90
CA THR A 120 -4.65 19.68 -27.93
C THR A 120 -3.98 19.12 -29.19
N GLU A 121 -4.29 19.66 -30.38
CA GLU A 121 -3.71 19.23 -31.65
C GLU A 121 -2.17 19.33 -31.72
N LYS A 122 -1.52 20.26 -31.01
CA LYS A 122 -0.05 20.40 -31.06
C LYS A 122 0.70 19.38 -30.22
N PHE A 123 0.14 18.93 -29.10
CA PHE A 123 0.69 17.80 -28.34
C PHE A 123 0.77 16.57 -29.26
N VAL A 124 -0.33 16.30 -29.94
CA VAL A 124 -0.56 15.16 -30.85
C VAL A 124 0.29 15.22 -32.12
N ASN A 125 0.68 16.40 -32.62
CA ASN A 125 1.37 16.50 -33.92
C ASN A 125 2.83 17.01 -33.88
N ASN A 126 3.32 17.62 -32.79
CA ASN A 126 4.61 18.32 -32.83
C ASN A 126 5.48 18.20 -31.55
N ALA A 127 5.09 17.34 -30.59
CA ALA A 127 5.92 17.07 -29.41
C ALA A 127 7.16 16.22 -29.77
N THR A 128 8.35 16.76 -29.53
CA THR A 128 9.65 16.18 -29.94
C THR A 128 10.05 14.95 -29.11
N GLY A 129 9.41 13.81 -29.35
CA GLY A 129 9.73 12.53 -28.71
C GLY A 129 9.47 12.46 -27.20
N MET A 130 8.90 13.51 -26.61
CA MET A 130 8.65 13.69 -25.17
C MET A 130 7.17 14.07 -24.93
N ILE A 131 6.20 13.41 -25.59
CA ILE A 131 4.80 13.81 -25.49
C ILE A 131 4.23 13.60 -24.09
N HIS A 132 4.56 12.53 -23.37
CA HIS A 132 4.09 12.31 -21.99
C HIS A 132 4.60 13.44 -21.08
N SER A 133 5.86 13.83 -21.25
CA SER A 133 6.47 14.92 -20.48
C SER A 133 5.91 16.30 -20.83
N VAL A 134 5.64 16.57 -22.11
CA VAL A 134 5.01 17.83 -22.56
C VAL A 134 3.54 17.90 -22.10
N PHE A 135 2.80 16.80 -22.20
CA PHE A 135 1.43 16.68 -21.68
C PHE A 135 1.38 16.99 -20.19
N ALA A 136 2.13 16.26 -19.36
CA ALA A 136 2.06 16.40 -17.91
C ALA A 136 2.57 17.76 -17.42
N SER A 137 3.63 18.30 -18.06
CA SER A 137 4.11 19.67 -17.81
C SER A 137 3.02 20.71 -18.10
N CYS A 138 2.35 20.62 -19.25
CA CYS A 138 1.29 21.57 -19.59
C CYS A 138 0.05 21.41 -18.71
N ALA A 139 -0.44 20.18 -18.48
CA ALA A 139 -1.58 19.91 -17.61
C ALA A 139 -1.33 20.46 -16.20
N SER A 140 -0.17 20.18 -15.62
CA SER A 140 0.21 20.72 -14.31
C SER A 140 0.22 22.27 -14.31
N ARG A 141 0.75 22.89 -15.37
CA ARG A 141 0.87 24.35 -15.48
C ARG A 141 -0.44 25.08 -15.75
N THR A 142 -1.30 24.56 -16.62
CA THR A 142 -2.54 25.24 -17.05
C THR A 142 -3.70 24.95 -16.10
N MET A 143 -3.72 23.78 -15.45
CA MET A 143 -4.77 23.40 -14.52
C MET A 143 -4.44 23.76 -13.06
N GLY A 144 -3.16 24.02 -12.75
CA GLY A 144 -2.72 24.40 -11.41
C GLY A 144 -2.66 23.23 -10.42
N ILE A 145 -2.47 22.02 -10.94
CA ILE A 145 -2.36 20.77 -10.20
C ILE A 145 -0.92 20.23 -10.32
N ASP A 146 -0.45 19.47 -9.35
CA ASP A 146 0.76 18.66 -9.56
C ASP A 146 0.38 17.35 -10.27
N VAL A 147 1.24 16.85 -11.14
CA VAL A 147 0.96 15.66 -11.97
C VAL A 147 2.07 14.64 -11.80
N VAL A 148 1.70 13.39 -11.51
CA VAL A 148 2.65 12.26 -11.54
C VAL A 148 2.18 11.25 -12.59
N ILE A 149 3.03 11.04 -13.61
CA ILE A 149 2.76 10.19 -14.76
C ILE A 149 3.83 9.11 -14.92
N ASN A 150 3.41 7.90 -15.25
CA ASN A 150 4.30 6.79 -15.55
C ASN A 150 4.39 6.56 -17.08
N PHE A 151 5.58 6.34 -17.60
CA PHE A 151 5.82 5.98 -19.00
C PHE A 151 7.14 5.21 -19.19
N CYS A 152 7.38 4.68 -20.39
CA CYS A 152 8.67 4.12 -20.73
C CYS A 152 9.66 5.24 -21.08
N ALA A 153 10.83 5.26 -20.45
CA ALA A 153 11.94 6.09 -20.88
C ALA A 153 13.00 5.27 -21.64
N TYR A 154 13.70 5.90 -22.57
CA TYR A 154 14.94 5.41 -23.16
C TYR A 154 16.10 6.32 -22.72
N ASP A 155 17.07 5.75 -22.01
CA ASP A 155 18.31 6.44 -21.70
C ASP A 155 19.33 6.20 -22.83
N ALA A 156 19.86 7.29 -23.39
CA ALA A 156 20.79 7.23 -24.52
C ALA A 156 22.25 6.96 -24.12
N TYR A 157 22.61 7.15 -22.85
CA TYR A 157 23.93 6.87 -22.28
C TYR A 157 24.04 5.39 -21.89
N ASP A 158 23.09 4.88 -21.10
CA ASP A 158 23.01 3.47 -20.72
C ASP A 158 22.52 2.58 -21.89
N ARG A 159 21.87 3.20 -22.91
CA ARG A 159 21.25 2.55 -24.07
C ARG A 159 20.16 1.56 -23.68
N ALA A 160 19.47 1.88 -22.59
CA ALA A 160 18.53 1.04 -21.87
C ALA A 160 17.11 1.62 -21.88
N TYR A 161 16.13 0.75 -21.64
CA TYR A 161 14.72 1.13 -21.54
C TYR A 161 14.25 0.97 -20.09
N TYR A 162 13.65 2.01 -19.52
CA TYR A 162 13.28 2.08 -18.12
C TYR A 162 11.79 2.34 -17.96
N ASN A 163 11.21 1.82 -16.89
CA ASN A 163 9.89 2.22 -16.41
C ASN A 163 10.11 3.38 -15.42
N VAL A 164 9.54 4.55 -15.71
CA VAL A 164 9.78 5.77 -14.92
C VAL A 164 8.49 6.45 -14.48
N ASP A 165 8.48 6.90 -13.23
CA ASP A 165 7.49 7.83 -12.71
C ASP A 165 8.08 9.24 -12.73
N VAL A 166 7.43 10.18 -13.42
CA VAL A 166 7.85 11.59 -13.50
C VAL A 166 6.82 12.48 -12.83
N ALA A 167 7.28 13.27 -11.85
CA ALA A 167 6.46 14.17 -11.08
C ALA A 167 6.70 15.63 -11.47
N PHE A 168 5.62 16.35 -11.77
CA PHE A 168 5.60 17.74 -12.19
C PHE A 168 4.93 18.61 -11.12
N ALA A 169 5.58 19.70 -10.71
CA ALA A 169 5.04 20.72 -9.83
C ALA A 169 4.97 22.07 -10.55
N ALA A 170 3.78 22.69 -10.60
CA ALA A 170 3.52 23.92 -11.36
C ALA A 170 4.03 23.88 -12.83
N GLY A 171 4.06 22.69 -13.43
CA GLY A 171 4.56 22.43 -14.78
C GLY A 171 6.05 22.09 -14.92
N ALA A 172 6.87 22.22 -13.87
CA ALA A 172 8.28 21.85 -13.92
C ALA A 172 8.50 20.43 -13.36
N VAL A 173 9.37 19.63 -13.98
CA VAL A 173 9.77 18.31 -13.42
C VAL A 173 10.44 18.51 -12.06
N GLY A 174 9.78 18.05 -11.00
CA GLY A 174 10.30 18.06 -9.63
C GLY A 174 11.04 16.78 -9.25
N ALA A 175 10.67 15.64 -9.85
CA ALA A 175 11.35 14.35 -9.64
C ALA A 175 11.18 13.41 -10.85
N VAL A 176 12.15 12.50 -11.00
CA VAL A 176 12.10 11.33 -11.88
C VAL A 176 12.53 10.13 -11.04
N TYR A 177 11.66 9.15 -10.88
CA TYR A 177 11.96 7.87 -10.26
C TYR A 177 12.05 6.78 -11.33
N VAL A 178 12.99 5.84 -11.15
CA VAL A 178 13.17 4.67 -12.02
C VAL A 178 12.77 3.43 -11.22
N LYS A 179 11.81 2.64 -11.73
CA LYS A 179 11.33 1.43 -11.07
C LYS A 179 12.49 0.50 -10.70
N SER A 180 12.60 0.19 -9.42
CA SER A 180 13.78 -0.48 -8.86
C SER A 180 13.76 -1.99 -9.06
N HIS A 181 12.58 -2.60 -9.13
CA HIS A 181 12.39 -4.05 -9.26
C HIS A 181 11.49 -4.37 -10.45
N ILE A 182 12.08 -4.90 -11.53
CA ILE A 182 11.31 -5.30 -12.71
C ILE A 182 10.68 -6.68 -12.51
N THR A 183 9.37 -6.75 -12.77
CA THR A 183 8.58 -7.98 -12.76
C THR A 183 8.75 -8.73 -14.09
N GLY A 184 8.54 -10.06 -14.07
CA GLY A 184 8.66 -10.93 -15.25
C GLY A 184 7.71 -10.64 -16.42
N THR A 185 6.78 -9.69 -16.29
CA THR A 185 5.97 -9.16 -17.42
C THR A 185 6.68 -8.07 -18.22
N GLY A 186 7.71 -7.41 -17.66
CA GLY A 186 8.53 -6.41 -18.35
C GLY A 186 10.00 -6.81 -18.57
N PRO A 187 10.35 -8.06 -18.96
CA PRO A 187 11.73 -8.60 -18.92
C PRO A 187 12.69 -7.97 -19.95
N TYR A 188 12.17 -7.05 -20.77
CA TYR A 188 12.88 -6.25 -21.76
C TYR A 188 13.24 -4.84 -21.25
N LEU A 189 12.80 -4.49 -20.05
CA LEU A 189 13.16 -3.26 -19.35
C LEU A 189 14.38 -3.50 -18.44
N SER A 190 15.14 -2.44 -18.23
CA SER A 190 16.24 -2.38 -17.27
C SER A 190 15.77 -1.82 -15.94
N GLN A 191 16.54 -2.10 -14.89
CA GLN A 191 16.40 -1.55 -13.55
C GLN A 191 17.75 -0.96 -13.10
N PRO A 192 17.77 -0.01 -12.15
CA PRO A 192 19.03 0.51 -11.62
C PRO A 192 19.81 -0.60 -10.88
N TRP A 193 21.13 -0.44 -10.78
CA TRP A 193 22.02 -1.42 -10.11
C TRP A 193 21.70 -1.60 -8.62
N ARG A 194 21.07 -0.61 -8.01
CA ARG A 194 20.50 -0.61 -6.66
C ARG A 194 19.19 0.20 -6.71
N PRO A 195 18.25 0.01 -5.77
CA PRO A 195 17.17 0.97 -5.58
C PRO A 195 17.73 2.36 -5.20
N ASP A 196 17.25 3.42 -5.84
CA ASP A 196 17.60 4.81 -5.51
C ASP A 196 16.36 5.55 -4.96
N ALA A 197 16.49 6.15 -3.79
CA ALA A 197 15.39 6.85 -3.10
C ALA A 197 15.13 8.25 -3.68
N VAL A 198 13.92 8.49 -4.20
CA VAL A 198 13.57 9.71 -4.95
C VAL A 198 12.37 10.41 -4.32
N THR A 199 12.62 11.55 -3.67
CA THR A 199 11.55 12.33 -3.03
C THR A 199 11.06 13.47 -3.92
N PHE A 200 9.74 13.53 -4.15
CA PHE A 200 9.09 14.64 -4.86
C PHE A 200 8.54 15.65 -3.86
N LYS A 201 8.92 16.92 -4.01
CA LYS A 201 8.34 18.03 -3.24
C LYS A 201 7.28 18.74 -4.08
N SER A 202 6.03 18.70 -3.62
CA SER A 202 4.90 19.32 -4.32
C SER A 202 4.89 20.85 -4.23
N SER A 203 4.17 21.49 -5.15
CA SER A 203 3.92 22.93 -5.16
C SER A 203 3.21 23.41 -3.89
N PHE A 204 2.37 22.56 -3.30
CA PHE A 204 1.69 22.76 -2.02
C PHE A 204 2.51 22.32 -0.79
N GLY A 205 3.77 21.94 -0.97
CA GLY A 205 4.76 21.81 0.10
C GLY A 205 4.82 20.47 0.84
N VAL A 206 4.08 19.45 0.39
CA VAL A 206 4.21 18.07 0.88
C VAL A 206 5.42 17.42 0.21
N THR A 207 6.11 16.52 0.93
CA THR A 207 7.24 15.75 0.38
C THR A 207 6.87 14.29 0.29
N PHE A 208 6.64 13.83 -0.93
CA PHE A 208 6.27 12.47 -1.27
C PHE A 208 7.49 11.59 -1.52
N GLY A 209 7.36 10.30 -1.22
CA GLY A 209 8.20 9.24 -1.76
C GLY A 209 7.54 8.59 -2.97
N MET A 210 8.34 7.98 -3.84
CA MET A 210 7.91 7.43 -5.12
C MET A 210 8.44 6.01 -5.31
N PHE A 211 7.54 5.06 -5.58
CA PHE A 211 7.89 3.69 -5.95
C PHE A 211 6.79 3.06 -6.80
N THR A 212 7.14 2.15 -7.71
CA THR A 212 6.23 1.69 -8.77
C THR A 212 5.89 0.21 -8.61
N CYS A 213 4.60 -0.11 -8.46
CA CYS A 213 4.05 -1.45 -8.60
C CYS A 213 4.77 -2.58 -7.82
N TYR A 214 5.66 -3.33 -8.47
CA TYR A 214 6.34 -4.49 -7.90
C TYR A 214 7.31 -4.09 -6.78
N ASP A 215 7.82 -2.85 -6.80
CA ASP A 215 8.60 -2.24 -5.71
C ASP A 215 7.87 -2.33 -4.34
N PHE A 216 6.54 -2.45 -4.31
CA PHE A 216 5.74 -2.52 -3.09
C PHE A 216 6.23 -3.59 -2.10
N TRP A 217 6.68 -4.75 -2.58
CA TRP A 217 7.11 -5.87 -1.73
C TRP A 217 8.49 -5.67 -1.11
N PHE A 218 9.30 -4.81 -1.71
CA PHE A 218 10.70 -4.63 -1.38
C PHE A 218 10.91 -3.65 -0.22
N ALA A 219 12.07 -3.74 0.42
CA ALA A 219 12.39 -2.90 1.58
C ALA A 219 12.91 -1.51 1.19
N GLU A 220 13.51 -1.37 0.02
CA GLU A 220 14.06 -0.13 -0.52
C GLU A 220 13.46 0.09 -1.92
N PRO A 221 13.22 1.33 -2.38
CA PRO A 221 13.71 2.61 -1.84
C PRO A 221 13.00 3.10 -0.56
N GLN A 222 11.85 2.52 -0.20
CA GLN A 222 10.92 3.17 0.72
C GLN A 222 11.45 3.30 2.16
N ASN A 223 12.30 2.38 2.64
CA ASN A 223 12.93 2.57 3.95
C ASN A 223 13.95 3.73 3.94
N GLU A 224 14.73 3.95 2.88
CA GLU A 224 15.58 5.14 2.73
C GLU A 224 14.75 6.44 2.71
N GLU A 225 13.63 6.47 1.99
CA GLU A 225 12.69 7.60 2.00
C GLU A 225 12.11 7.85 3.41
N MET A 226 11.69 6.79 4.11
CA MET A 226 11.22 6.87 5.49
C MET A 226 12.30 7.31 6.49
N ARG A 227 13.57 6.95 6.26
CA ARG A 227 14.74 7.42 7.04
C ARG A 227 15.00 8.91 6.79
N ALA A 228 14.95 9.36 5.53
CA ALA A 228 15.01 10.78 5.18
C ALA A 228 13.86 11.58 5.84
N GLY A 229 12.69 10.96 5.97
CA GLY A 229 11.58 11.46 6.79
C GLY A 229 10.26 11.60 6.04
N VAL A 230 10.16 11.07 4.82
CA VAL A 230 8.92 10.98 4.03
C VAL A 230 7.86 10.23 4.82
N ARG A 231 6.62 10.74 4.81
CA ARG A 231 5.46 10.05 5.41
C ARG A 231 4.26 9.97 4.48
N ASP A 232 4.39 10.45 3.25
CA ASP A 232 3.36 10.45 2.23
C ASP A 232 3.96 9.79 0.98
N PHE A 233 3.29 8.81 0.39
CA PHE A 233 3.85 8.02 -0.73
C PHE A 233 2.88 7.95 -1.91
N LEU A 234 3.44 7.99 -3.11
CA LEU A 234 2.73 7.86 -4.38
C LEU A 234 3.08 6.51 -5.02
N PHE A 235 2.07 5.76 -5.42
CA PHE A 235 2.20 4.38 -5.89
C PHE A 235 1.44 4.13 -7.20
N PRO A 236 2.05 4.43 -8.36
CA PRO A 236 1.57 3.98 -9.66
C PRO A 236 1.70 2.46 -9.82
N SER A 237 0.66 1.82 -10.35
CA SER A 237 0.58 0.35 -10.33
C SER A 237 -0.09 -0.29 -11.55
N GLU A 238 0.54 -1.31 -12.13
CA GLU A 238 -0.12 -2.32 -12.96
C GLU A 238 -0.39 -3.61 -12.13
N MET A 239 -0.34 -3.53 -10.79
CA MET A 239 -0.60 -4.68 -9.93
C MET A 239 -2.10 -4.96 -9.81
N ALA A 240 -2.51 -6.11 -10.32
CA ALA A 240 -3.83 -6.69 -10.06
C ALA A 240 -3.89 -7.31 -8.65
N SER A 241 -5.04 -7.23 -7.98
CA SER A 241 -5.29 -8.03 -6.76
C SER A 241 -5.40 -9.52 -7.11
N GLY A 242 -4.52 -10.33 -6.53
CA GLY A 242 -4.33 -11.73 -6.93
C GLY A 242 -5.17 -12.74 -6.14
N PRO A 243 -5.61 -13.84 -6.76
CA PRO A 243 -5.96 -15.04 -6.02
C PRO A 243 -4.79 -15.45 -5.11
N PRO A 244 -5.02 -15.91 -3.86
CA PRO A 244 -6.27 -15.80 -3.08
C PRO A 244 -6.14 -14.86 -1.87
N PHE A 245 -4.97 -14.25 -1.62
CA PHE A 245 -4.60 -13.79 -0.26
C PHE A 245 -4.15 -12.34 -0.09
N PHE A 246 -4.18 -11.52 -1.14
CA PHE A 246 -4.11 -10.07 -0.96
C PHE A 246 -4.93 -9.32 -2.00
N THR A 247 -5.57 -8.24 -1.56
CA THR A 247 -5.77 -7.08 -2.43
C THR A 247 -4.62 -6.12 -2.22
N VAL A 248 -4.29 -5.38 -3.26
CA VAL A 248 -3.23 -4.35 -3.20
C VAL A 248 -3.60 -3.28 -2.15
N THR A 249 -4.88 -2.94 -2.03
CA THR A 249 -5.42 -2.02 -1.02
C THR A 249 -5.19 -2.50 0.42
N ALA A 250 -5.41 -3.80 0.70
CA ALA A 250 -5.20 -4.35 2.05
C ALA A 250 -3.71 -4.41 2.41
N ALA A 251 -2.84 -4.71 1.45
CA ALA A 251 -1.40 -4.64 1.64
C ALA A 251 -0.93 -3.20 1.90
N ALA A 252 -1.38 -2.23 1.10
CA ALA A 252 -1.09 -0.80 1.28
C ALA A 252 -1.54 -0.27 2.64
N ALA A 253 -2.75 -0.63 3.09
CA ALA A 253 -3.23 -0.31 4.43
C ALA A 253 -2.41 -1.00 5.53
N GLY A 254 -1.99 -2.25 5.35
CA GLY A 254 -1.12 -2.96 6.28
C GLY A 254 0.26 -2.30 6.45
N TRP A 255 0.87 -1.87 5.35
CA TRP A 255 2.12 -1.10 5.36
C TRP A 255 1.93 0.28 6.01
N SER A 256 0.88 0.99 5.62
CA SER A 256 0.44 2.27 6.19
C SER A 256 0.25 2.20 7.72
N HIS A 257 -0.37 1.12 8.21
CA HIS A 257 -0.54 0.83 9.63
C HIS A 257 0.80 0.68 10.36
N LEU A 258 1.72 -0.14 9.83
CA LEU A 258 2.97 -0.46 10.51
C LEU A 258 3.89 0.77 10.59
N HIS A 259 4.05 1.47 9.47
CA HIS A 259 5.01 2.58 9.35
C HIS A 259 4.45 3.94 9.78
N GLY A 260 3.11 4.07 9.89
CA GLY A 260 2.46 5.34 10.24
C GLY A 260 2.63 6.38 9.13
N ILE A 261 2.22 5.99 7.92
CA ILE A 261 2.41 6.74 6.67
C ILE A 261 1.09 6.80 5.86
N ASN A 262 1.03 7.73 4.92
CA ASN A 262 0.01 7.79 3.89
C ASN A 262 0.50 7.10 2.61
N VAL A 263 -0.40 6.41 1.91
CA VAL A 263 -0.11 5.84 0.58
C VAL A 263 -1.28 6.19 -0.33
N VAL A 264 -0.96 6.74 -1.51
CA VAL A 264 -1.92 7.06 -2.57
C VAL A 264 -1.64 6.13 -3.75
N GLY A 265 -2.62 5.33 -4.14
CA GLY A 265 -2.52 4.38 -5.25
C GLY A 265 -3.22 4.86 -6.51
N SER A 266 -2.71 4.43 -7.67
CA SER A 266 -3.37 4.47 -8.98
C SER A 266 -3.14 3.13 -9.68
N ALA A 267 -4.11 2.66 -10.48
CA ALA A 267 -4.09 1.30 -11.05
C ALA A 267 -4.48 1.21 -12.53
N SER A 268 -3.70 0.48 -13.31
CA SER A 268 -4.04 0.16 -14.71
C SER A 268 -5.03 -1.01 -14.87
N PHE A 269 -5.34 -1.69 -13.76
CA PHE A 269 -6.42 -2.67 -13.68
C PHE A 269 -7.46 -2.25 -12.64
N GLY A 270 -8.73 -2.49 -12.95
CA GLY A 270 -9.85 -2.26 -12.02
C GLY A 270 -9.80 -3.11 -10.73
N THR A 271 -8.84 -4.03 -10.61
CA THR A 271 -8.59 -4.85 -9.41
C THR A 271 -7.48 -4.30 -8.52
N GLY A 272 -6.75 -3.26 -8.93
CA GLY A 272 -5.62 -2.69 -8.18
C GLY A 272 -6.04 -1.72 -7.06
N PHE A 273 -5.06 -1.08 -6.44
CA PHE A 273 -5.30 -0.05 -5.41
C PHE A 273 -5.44 1.33 -6.04
N VAL A 274 -6.62 1.94 -5.92
CA VAL A 274 -6.90 3.31 -6.38
C VAL A 274 -7.60 4.06 -5.24
N GLY A 275 -7.06 5.21 -4.86
CA GLY A 275 -7.50 6.00 -3.71
C GLY A 275 -6.38 6.15 -2.67
N ALA A 276 -6.74 6.36 -1.40
CA ALA A 276 -5.76 6.67 -0.35
C ALA A 276 -5.98 5.89 0.96
N VAL A 277 -4.86 5.65 1.66
CA VAL A 277 -4.82 5.10 3.02
C VAL A 277 -3.95 5.99 3.92
N THR A 278 -4.33 6.15 5.19
CA THR A 278 -3.62 6.94 6.21
C THR A 278 -3.47 6.17 7.51
N ASN A 279 -2.24 5.93 7.96
CA ASN A 279 -1.92 5.27 9.24
C ASN A 279 -2.69 3.95 9.50
N GLY A 280 -2.99 3.20 8.42
CA GLY A 280 -3.75 1.95 8.43
C GLY A 280 -5.26 2.07 8.21
N THR A 281 -5.80 3.29 8.22
CA THR A 281 -7.21 3.57 7.89
C THR A 281 -7.34 3.79 6.39
N VAL A 282 -8.24 3.06 5.73
CA VAL A 282 -8.66 3.36 4.36
C VAL A 282 -9.51 4.62 4.36
N LEU A 283 -9.27 5.55 3.43
CA LEU A 283 -10.12 6.72 3.20
C LEU A 283 -11.20 6.34 2.19
N ASP A 284 -11.27 6.99 1.03
CA ASP A 284 -12.05 6.49 -0.11
C ASP A 284 -11.15 5.74 -1.10
N VAL A 285 -11.67 4.64 -1.65
CA VAL A 285 -10.98 3.75 -2.59
C VAL A 285 -11.95 3.16 -3.59
N PHE A 286 -11.46 2.91 -4.81
CA PHE A 286 -12.28 2.33 -5.86
C PHE A 286 -12.68 0.88 -5.50
N PRO A 287 -13.98 0.53 -5.53
CA PRO A 287 -14.40 -0.85 -5.31
C PRO A 287 -13.89 -1.72 -6.48
N PRO A 288 -13.17 -2.82 -6.22
CA PRO A 288 -12.44 -3.50 -7.27
C PRO A 288 -13.38 -4.21 -8.25
N MET A 289 -13.23 -3.89 -9.54
CA MET A 289 -14.04 -4.44 -10.62
C MET A 289 -13.52 -5.81 -11.08
N PRO A 290 -14.41 -6.72 -11.56
CA PRO A 290 -13.99 -8.02 -12.08
C PRO A 290 -13.19 -7.88 -13.39
N ALA A 291 -12.24 -8.80 -13.59
CA ALA A 291 -11.23 -8.73 -14.65
C ALA A 291 -11.76 -8.83 -16.11
N ASN A 292 -13.07 -8.97 -16.30
CA ASN A 292 -13.73 -8.89 -17.61
C ASN A 292 -14.21 -7.48 -17.99
N PHE A 293 -14.06 -6.49 -17.11
CA PHE A 293 -14.27 -5.06 -17.45
C PHE A 293 -13.10 -4.50 -18.25
N THR A 294 -13.17 -4.61 -19.58
CA THR A 294 -12.28 -3.89 -20.50
C THR A 294 -12.71 -2.42 -20.62
N ASN A 295 -11.75 -1.53 -20.87
CA ASN A 295 -11.94 -0.06 -20.98
C ASN A 295 -12.54 0.61 -19.71
N ALA A 296 -12.41 -0.04 -18.55
CA ALA A 296 -12.75 0.60 -17.28
C ALA A 296 -11.83 1.78 -17.00
N HIS A 297 -12.42 2.84 -16.44
CA HIS A 297 -11.73 4.00 -15.91
C HIS A 297 -12.54 4.57 -14.75
N ALA A 298 -11.87 5.15 -13.76
CA ALA A 298 -12.49 5.78 -12.61
C ALA A 298 -11.51 6.72 -11.90
N MET A 299 -12.01 7.77 -11.26
CA MET A 299 -11.21 8.66 -10.43
C MET A 299 -11.76 8.67 -9.00
N VAL A 300 -10.87 8.58 -8.02
CA VAL A 300 -11.21 8.69 -6.59
C VAL A 300 -10.47 9.91 -6.03
N VAL A 301 -11.20 10.81 -5.36
CA VAL A 301 -10.64 12.08 -4.86
C VAL A 301 -10.68 12.10 -3.33
N ASN A 302 -9.50 12.17 -2.71
CA ASN A 302 -9.32 12.06 -1.27
C ASN A 302 -8.77 13.34 -0.65
N ASP A 303 -9.29 13.76 0.51
CA ASP A 303 -8.65 14.71 1.40
C ASP A 303 -7.76 13.95 2.41
N VAL A 304 -6.45 13.97 2.19
CA VAL A 304 -5.48 13.17 2.95
C VAL A 304 -4.77 14.03 4.01
N PRO A 305 -4.69 13.61 5.29
CA PRO A 305 -4.06 14.40 6.34
C PRO A 305 -2.52 14.31 6.29
N THR A 306 -1.83 15.44 6.12
CA THR A 306 -0.35 15.48 6.08
C THR A 306 0.27 14.96 7.38
N LEU A 307 1.24 14.04 7.26
CA LEU A 307 1.87 13.40 8.41
C LEU A 307 3.22 14.05 8.75
N ARG A 308 3.25 14.84 9.83
CA ARG A 308 4.49 15.50 10.28
C ARG A 308 5.46 14.50 10.90
N LYS A 309 6.76 14.71 10.64
CA LYS A 309 7.89 13.89 11.13
C LYS A 309 7.96 13.74 12.68
N SER A 310 7.20 14.54 13.44
CA SER A 310 7.38 14.78 14.88
C SER A 310 6.28 14.25 15.81
N THR A 311 5.76 13.03 15.59
CA THR A 311 5.10 12.23 16.65
C THR A 311 5.26 10.72 16.51
N PHE A 312 6.08 10.23 15.58
CA PHE A 312 6.45 8.82 15.56
C PHE A 312 7.50 8.52 16.64
N THR A 313 7.07 8.44 17.90
CA THR A 313 7.63 7.38 18.75
C THR A 313 7.54 6.11 17.94
N ARG A 314 8.70 5.52 17.62
CA ARG A 314 8.79 4.18 17.04
C ARG A 314 7.87 3.31 17.88
N ALA A 315 6.79 2.78 17.28
CA ALA A 315 5.88 1.88 17.98
C ALA A 315 6.77 0.77 18.53
N ALA A 316 6.98 0.78 19.85
CA ALA A 316 8.10 0.05 20.39
C ALA A 316 7.82 -1.42 20.11
N ALA A 317 8.77 -2.08 19.44
CA ALA A 317 9.03 -3.47 19.74
C ALA A 317 9.42 -3.48 21.22
N VAL A 318 8.41 -3.53 22.09
CA VAL A 318 8.57 -3.82 23.50
C VAL A 318 9.01 -5.27 23.49
N VAL A 319 10.34 -5.42 23.46
CA VAL A 319 11.07 -6.65 23.75
C VAL A 319 10.78 -6.94 25.21
N ASP A 320 9.63 -7.54 25.42
CA ASP A 320 9.29 -8.30 26.60
C ASP A 320 9.72 -9.72 26.27
N ASP A 321 10.92 -10.09 26.74
CA ASP A 321 11.45 -11.45 26.61
C ASP A 321 10.62 -12.48 27.40
N THR A 322 9.54 -12.05 28.07
CA THR A 322 8.58 -12.89 28.80
C THR A 322 7.20 -12.98 28.14
N VAL A 323 7.15 -13.06 26.81
CA VAL A 323 6.00 -13.69 26.12
C VAL A 323 5.99 -15.19 26.43
N GLY A 324 5.57 -15.52 27.66
CA GLY A 324 5.55 -16.89 28.16
C GLY A 324 4.64 -17.78 27.33
N ASP A 325 5.10 -19.00 27.06
CA ASP A 325 4.35 -20.02 26.33
C ASP A 325 3.10 -20.44 27.10
N VAL A 326 1.99 -19.75 26.84
CA VAL A 326 0.64 -20.22 27.17
C VAL A 326 0.36 -21.39 26.24
N ALA A 327 0.79 -22.59 26.67
CA ALA A 327 0.58 -23.83 25.95
C ALA A 327 -0.92 -23.98 25.59
N PRO A 328 -1.28 -24.02 24.29
CA PRO A 328 -2.67 -24.15 23.90
C PRO A 328 -3.20 -25.51 24.34
N ALA A 329 -4.48 -25.57 24.73
CA ALA A 329 -5.16 -26.84 24.93
C ALA A 329 -5.11 -27.64 23.62
N SER A 330 -4.44 -28.79 23.65
CA SER A 330 -4.06 -29.53 22.45
C SER A 330 -5.28 -30.23 21.82
N VAL A 331 -5.81 -29.63 20.76
CA VAL A 331 -6.35 -30.44 19.65
C VAL A 331 -5.17 -31.24 19.08
N PRO A 332 -5.30 -32.55 18.81
CA PRO A 332 -4.21 -33.34 18.24
C PRO A 332 -3.69 -32.72 16.94
N ALA A 333 -2.41 -32.38 16.90
CA ALA A 333 -1.76 -31.89 15.70
C ALA A 333 -1.37 -33.08 14.80
N ASP A 334 -2.31 -33.51 13.96
CA ASP A 334 -2.02 -34.44 12.88
C ASP A 334 -0.90 -33.82 11.99
N ARG A 335 0.25 -34.50 11.94
CA ARG A 335 1.44 -33.99 11.24
C ARG A 335 1.24 -34.08 9.72
N CYS A 336 0.66 -33.03 9.14
CA CYS A 336 0.47 -32.88 7.70
C CYS A 336 1.80 -32.67 6.93
N THR A 337 2.57 -33.73 6.69
CA THR A 337 3.69 -33.72 5.75
C THR A 337 3.21 -34.07 4.34
N TYR A 338 3.32 -33.13 3.39
CA TYR A 338 2.93 -33.32 1.99
C TYR A 338 3.99 -32.79 1.03
N GLY A 339 4.10 -33.41 -0.14
CA GLY A 339 5.04 -33.03 -1.20
C GLY A 339 4.54 -31.88 -2.09
N PRO A 340 5.38 -31.38 -3.02
CA PRO A 340 5.06 -30.22 -3.85
C PRO A 340 3.95 -30.49 -4.86
N ALA A 341 2.99 -29.57 -4.94
CA ALA A 341 2.04 -29.50 -6.05
C ALA A 341 2.64 -28.65 -7.18
N GLN A 342 2.77 -29.21 -8.38
CA GLN A 342 3.34 -28.49 -9.53
C GLN A 342 2.37 -27.41 -10.04
N ASN A 343 2.64 -26.16 -9.68
CA ASN A 343 2.10 -24.99 -10.36
C ASN A 343 3.24 -23.95 -10.43
N SER A 344 3.66 -23.59 -11.65
CA SER A 344 5.04 -23.12 -11.95
C SER A 344 5.40 -21.69 -11.53
N PHE A 345 4.78 -21.18 -10.47
CA PHE A 345 5.05 -19.86 -9.87
C PHE A 345 4.90 -19.85 -8.34
N LEU A 346 4.16 -20.81 -7.75
CA LEU A 346 3.86 -20.86 -6.31
C LEU A 346 3.73 -22.32 -5.84
N ASN A 347 4.64 -22.74 -4.96
CA ASN A 347 4.60 -24.06 -4.32
C ASN A 347 3.49 -24.10 -3.24
N PHE A 348 2.25 -24.32 -3.67
CA PHE A 348 1.10 -24.43 -2.78
C PHE A 348 1.08 -25.76 -2.00
N THR A 349 1.22 -25.68 -0.68
CA THR A 349 0.85 -26.78 0.22
C THR A 349 -0.62 -26.64 0.59
N TYR A 350 -1.46 -27.61 0.20
CA TYR A 350 -2.88 -27.68 0.61
C TYR A 350 -2.99 -28.44 1.95
N PRO A 351 -3.34 -27.80 3.08
CA PRO A 351 -3.35 -28.44 4.39
C PRO A 351 -4.71 -29.06 4.73
N CYS A 352 -4.72 -30.07 5.61
CA CYS A 352 -5.94 -30.67 6.16
C CYS A 352 -6.66 -29.77 7.20
N ASN A 353 -6.27 -28.50 7.32
CA ASN A 353 -6.75 -27.53 8.31
C ASN A 353 -8.12 -26.92 7.96
N ALA A 354 -8.94 -27.62 7.15
CA ALA A 354 -10.26 -27.15 6.78
C ALA A 354 -11.27 -27.45 7.90
N PHE A 355 -12.05 -26.44 8.30
CA PHE A 355 -13.01 -26.52 9.39
C PHE A 355 -14.28 -25.74 9.04
N LYS A 356 -15.39 -26.05 9.72
CA LYS A 356 -16.57 -25.17 9.75
C LYS A 356 -16.59 -24.43 11.08
N PRO A 357 -16.51 -23.08 11.09
CA PRO A 357 -16.57 -22.28 12.31
C PRO A 357 -17.90 -22.44 13.06
N VAL A 358 -17.83 -22.69 14.37
CA VAL A 358 -18.98 -22.77 15.28
C VAL A 358 -18.91 -21.65 16.32
N ALA A 359 -20.03 -20.96 16.55
CA ALA A 359 -20.12 -19.86 17.50
C ALA A 359 -19.63 -20.24 18.91
N GLY A 360 -18.81 -19.37 19.52
CA GLY A 360 -18.23 -19.58 20.86
C GLY A 360 -17.03 -20.53 20.89
N THR A 361 -16.72 -21.26 19.81
CA THR A 361 -15.56 -22.14 19.74
C THR A 361 -14.27 -21.36 19.52
N VAL A 362 -13.18 -21.80 20.15
CA VAL A 362 -11.82 -21.31 19.90
C VAL A 362 -11.07 -22.35 19.09
N TYR A 363 -10.62 -21.97 17.91
CA TYR A 363 -9.79 -22.80 17.04
C TYR A 363 -8.33 -22.36 17.17
N SER A 364 -7.43 -23.34 17.31
CA SER A 364 -5.98 -23.13 17.39
C SER A 364 -5.30 -24.01 16.34
N PHE A 365 -4.39 -23.42 15.58
CA PHE A 365 -3.65 -24.09 14.51
C PHE A 365 -2.16 -23.82 14.65
N SER A 366 -1.35 -24.85 14.44
CA SER A 366 0.11 -24.75 14.34
C SER A 366 0.55 -25.41 13.04
N LEU A 367 1.09 -24.63 12.12
CA LEU A 367 1.64 -25.07 10.85
C LEU A 367 3.14 -24.83 10.81
N HIS A 368 3.85 -25.69 10.10
CA HIS A 368 5.27 -25.58 9.82
C HIS A 368 5.52 -25.92 8.35
N ASN A 369 6.43 -25.20 7.70
CA ASN A 369 6.85 -25.45 6.32
C ASN A 369 8.37 -25.18 6.23
N GLU A 370 9.09 -25.98 5.43
CA GLU A 370 10.53 -25.85 5.23
C GLU A 370 10.86 -26.11 3.75
N VAL A 371 11.57 -25.16 3.12
CA VAL A 371 11.95 -25.21 1.70
C VAL A 371 13.38 -24.66 1.56
N ASP A 372 14.28 -25.44 0.96
CA ASP A 372 15.68 -25.09 0.67
C ASP A 372 16.54 -24.55 1.83
N GLY A 373 16.13 -24.80 3.08
CA GLY A 373 16.79 -24.30 4.29
C GLY A 373 16.28 -22.92 4.76
N TYR A 374 15.13 -22.48 4.27
CA TYR A 374 14.24 -21.55 4.95
C TYR A 374 13.15 -22.36 5.65
N SER A 375 12.80 -21.97 6.88
CA SER A 375 11.74 -22.60 7.65
C SER A 375 10.79 -21.56 8.25
N MET A 376 9.50 -21.86 8.21
CA MET A 376 8.44 -20.98 8.70
C MET A 376 7.55 -21.74 9.68
N SER A 377 7.13 -21.09 10.77
CA SER A 377 6.03 -21.56 11.63
C SER A 377 4.90 -20.54 11.67
N CYS A 378 3.66 -20.99 11.43
CA CYS A 378 2.44 -20.19 11.54
C CYS A 378 1.59 -20.72 12.69
N ASN A 379 1.40 -19.90 13.74
CA ASN A 379 0.50 -20.21 14.85
C ASN A 379 -0.72 -19.27 14.80
N GLY A 380 -1.91 -19.83 14.60
CA GLY A 380 -3.18 -19.10 14.54
C GLY A 380 -4.09 -19.43 15.71
N THR A 381 -4.79 -18.43 16.26
CA THR A 381 -5.84 -18.63 17.28
C THR A 381 -7.02 -17.72 16.98
N PHE A 382 -8.21 -18.32 16.86
CA PHE A 382 -9.42 -17.68 16.37
C PHE A 382 -10.58 -17.97 17.33
N THR A 383 -11.19 -16.94 17.92
CA THR A 383 -12.41 -17.05 18.71
C THR A 383 -13.60 -16.70 17.81
N VAL A 384 -14.44 -17.68 17.51
CA VAL A 384 -15.54 -17.54 16.56
C VAL A 384 -16.78 -16.94 17.23
N ALA A 385 -17.38 -15.92 16.61
CA ALA A 385 -18.57 -15.23 17.13
C ALA A 385 -19.87 -15.74 16.47
N SER A 386 -19.87 -15.97 15.15
CA SER A 386 -20.99 -16.60 14.43
C SER A 386 -20.63 -18.00 13.93
N THR A 387 -21.60 -18.92 13.92
CA THR A 387 -21.46 -20.18 13.18
C THR A 387 -21.50 -19.85 11.69
N SER A 388 -20.53 -20.35 10.94
CA SER A 388 -20.39 -20.13 9.51
C SER A 388 -20.82 -21.36 8.73
N ASN A 389 -21.61 -21.17 7.67
CA ASN A 389 -22.01 -22.23 6.76
C ASN A 389 -20.88 -22.61 5.80
N ASP A 390 -19.94 -21.70 5.57
CA ASP A 390 -18.76 -21.91 4.75
C ASP A 390 -17.75 -22.88 5.38
N THR A 391 -16.90 -23.46 4.54
CA THR A 391 -15.67 -24.10 4.99
C THR A 391 -14.56 -23.06 5.02
N TRP A 392 -13.77 -23.06 6.08
CA TRP A 392 -12.65 -22.15 6.32
C TRP A 392 -11.36 -22.95 6.51
N MET A 393 -10.22 -22.32 6.28
CA MET A 393 -8.91 -22.90 6.51
C MET A 393 -7.96 -21.93 7.21
N PHE A 394 -6.97 -22.48 7.93
CA PHE A 394 -5.73 -21.76 8.24
C PHE A 394 -4.59 -22.31 7.39
N GLY A 395 -3.96 -21.44 6.59
CA GLY A 395 -2.92 -21.77 5.61
C GLY A 395 -1.57 -21.13 5.93
N ALA A 396 -0.51 -21.74 5.39
CA ALA A 396 0.88 -21.33 5.55
C ALA A 396 1.61 -21.48 4.21
N ILE A 397 2.08 -20.38 3.64
CA ILE A 397 2.81 -20.33 2.36
C ILE A 397 4.24 -19.89 2.62
N LEU A 398 5.20 -20.58 2.01
CA LEU A 398 6.60 -20.17 1.95
C LEU A 398 7.03 -20.25 0.48
N VAL A 399 7.45 -19.13 -0.08
CA VAL A 399 8.04 -19.01 -1.41
C VAL A 399 9.50 -18.65 -1.22
N VAL A 400 10.38 -19.34 -1.93
CA VAL A 400 11.83 -19.10 -1.89
C VAL A 400 12.32 -18.87 -3.32
N PRO A 401 13.36 -18.04 -3.54
CA PRO A 401 13.87 -17.80 -4.88
C PRO A 401 14.48 -19.05 -5.52
N GLU A 402 14.07 -19.33 -6.76
CA GLU A 402 14.72 -20.35 -7.58
C GLU A 402 16.14 -19.92 -8.00
N PRO A 403 17.18 -20.75 -7.82
CA PRO A 403 18.55 -20.44 -8.26
C PRO A 403 18.74 -20.33 -9.78
N SER A 404 17.72 -20.68 -10.58
CA SER A 404 17.77 -20.85 -12.03
C SER A 404 17.34 -19.64 -12.84
N VAL A 405 16.68 -18.64 -12.24
CA VAL A 405 16.14 -17.48 -12.97
C VAL A 405 17.12 -16.32 -12.94
N SER A 406 17.50 -15.79 -14.10
CA SER A 406 18.53 -14.76 -14.24
C SER A 406 18.08 -13.33 -13.94
N THR A 407 16.88 -13.16 -13.37
CA THR A 407 16.36 -11.89 -12.85
C THR A 407 16.44 -11.89 -11.32
N PRO A 408 16.74 -10.76 -10.65
CA PRO A 408 16.83 -10.69 -9.19
C PRO A 408 15.44 -10.66 -8.55
N THR A 409 14.68 -11.76 -8.72
CA THR A 409 13.22 -11.79 -8.54
C THR A 409 12.76 -12.99 -7.71
N SER A 410 13.25 -13.11 -6.49
CA SER A 410 12.34 -13.18 -5.32
C SER A 410 13.13 -12.96 -4.03
N ALA A 411 12.54 -12.16 -3.15
CA ALA A 411 12.83 -12.23 -1.72
C ALA A 411 12.14 -13.49 -1.14
N ALA A 412 12.56 -13.94 0.06
CA ALA A 412 11.97 -15.11 0.70
C ALA A 412 10.61 -14.77 1.32
N THR A 413 9.55 -14.83 0.50
CA THR A 413 8.19 -14.46 0.87
C THR A 413 7.50 -15.53 1.71
N SER A 414 6.84 -15.11 2.78
CA SER A 414 6.14 -15.98 3.72
C SER A 414 4.77 -15.41 4.09
N MET A 415 3.76 -16.28 4.21
CA MET A 415 2.40 -15.89 4.59
C MET A 415 1.75 -16.87 5.56
N CYS A 416 1.12 -16.34 6.60
CA CYS A 416 0.26 -17.09 7.53
C CYS A 416 -1.14 -16.47 7.51
N LEU A 417 -2.18 -17.23 7.21
CA LEU A 417 -3.50 -16.66 6.88
C LEU A 417 -4.69 -17.55 7.23
N LEU A 418 -5.84 -16.91 7.51
CA LEU A 418 -7.17 -17.53 7.53
C LEU A 418 -7.95 -17.12 6.28
N SER A 419 -8.59 -18.08 5.61
CA SER A 419 -9.42 -17.86 4.41
C SER A 419 -10.63 -18.80 4.35
N ARG A 420 -11.66 -18.38 3.62
CA ARG A 420 -12.76 -19.22 3.14
C ARG A 420 -12.27 -20.17 2.03
N CYS A 421 -12.93 -21.32 1.90
CA CYS A 421 -12.87 -22.20 0.75
C CYS A 421 -14.23 -22.22 0.01
N THR A 422 -14.23 -22.12 -1.32
CA THR A 422 -15.44 -22.32 -2.16
C THR A 422 -15.76 -23.80 -2.35
N SER A 423 -14.72 -24.61 -2.53
CA SER A 423 -14.76 -26.07 -2.58
C SER A 423 -13.58 -26.63 -1.79
N TYR A 424 -13.81 -27.74 -1.07
CA TYR A 424 -12.73 -28.45 -0.38
C TYR A 424 -12.37 -29.74 -1.15
N PRO A 425 -11.09 -30.04 -1.41
CA PRO A 425 -9.89 -29.27 -1.03
C PRO A 425 -9.45 -28.19 -2.04
N SER A 426 -9.97 -28.21 -3.27
CA SER A 426 -9.41 -27.45 -4.41
C SER A 426 -9.60 -25.94 -4.35
N GLY A 427 -10.81 -25.47 -4.03
CA GLY A 427 -11.18 -24.04 -3.96
C GLY A 427 -10.81 -23.35 -2.65
N CYS A 428 -9.90 -23.94 -1.87
CA CYS A 428 -9.38 -23.34 -0.64
C CYS A 428 -8.29 -22.30 -0.88
N MET A 429 -7.52 -22.43 -1.97
CA MET A 429 -6.31 -21.61 -2.25
C MET A 429 -6.25 -21.18 -3.73
N ALA A 430 -7.39 -20.95 -4.41
CA ALA A 430 -7.42 -20.90 -5.89
C ALA A 430 -8.15 -19.71 -6.55
N GLU A 431 -8.90 -18.89 -5.81
CA GLU A 431 -9.86 -17.92 -6.40
C GLU A 431 -9.64 -16.47 -5.93
N SER A 432 -10.14 -15.51 -6.71
CA SER A 432 -9.88 -14.06 -6.52
C SER A 432 -10.96 -13.37 -5.68
N PRO A 433 -10.63 -12.35 -4.84
CA PRO A 433 -11.59 -11.57 -4.03
C PRO A 433 -12.77 -10.88 -4.76
N LEU A 434 -12.84 -10.93 -6.10
CA LEU A 434 -13.48 -9.91 -6.93
C LEU A 434 -14.96 -10.14 -7.30
N LEU A 435 -15.53 -11.32 -7.04
CA LEU A 435 -16.87 -11.68 -7.53
C LEU A 435 -17.71 -12.43 -6.50
N GLY A 436 -18.64 -11.72 -5.84
CA GLY A 436 -19.74 -12.35 -5.10
C GLY A 436 -19.38 -13.07 -3.79
N TRP A 437 -18.16 -12.95 -3.30
CA TRP A 437 -17.67 -13.61 -2.07
C TRP A 437 -18.18 -12.93 -0.78
N ASP A 438 -19.50 -12.90 -0.57
CA ASP A 438 -20.08 -12.62 0.75
C ASP A 438 -19.76 -13.77 1.71
N THR A 439 -19.17 -13.47 2.87
CA THR A 439 -18.81 -14.45 3.92
C THR A 439 -19.78 -14.33 5.11
N ASP A 440 -19.99 -15.39 5.90
CA ASP A 440 -20.87 -15.34 7.08
C ASP A 440 -20.14 -15.45 8.44
N LEU A 441 -18.81 -15.55 8.42
CA LEU A 441 -17.97 -15.65 9.60
C LEU A 441 -17.72 -14.29 10.28
N GLN A 442 -18.11 -14.19 11.55
CA GLN A 442 -17.69 -13.15 12.48
C GLN A 442 -16.79 -13.76 13.56
N VAL A 443 -15.77 -13.03 14.03
CA VAL A 443 -14.80 -13.51 15.04
C VAL A 443 -14.58 -12.48 16.15
N GLY A 444 -14.72 -12.92 17.40
CA GLY A 444 -14.56 -12.07 18.59
C GLY A 444 -13.10 -11.78 18.98
N SER A 445 -12.15 -12.56 18.46
CA SER A 445 -10.72 -12.17 18.40
C SER A 445 -9.91 -13.08 17.49
N VAL A 446 -8.90 -12.51 16.84
CA VAL A 446 -7.87 -13.20 16.06
C VAL A 446 -6.48 -12.89 16.61
N ARG A 447 -5.62 -13.93 16.63
CA ARG A 447 -4.18 -13.85 16.78
C ARG A 447 -3.53 -14.70 15.67
N VAL A 448 -2.57 -14.14 14.94
CA VAL A 448 -1.69 -14.88 14.05
C VAL A 448 -0.25 -14.50 14.40
N THR A 449 0.59 -15.51 14.63
CA THR A 449 2.02 -15.37 14.90
C THR A 449 2.79 -16.14 13.83
N THR A 450 3.69 -15.44 13.15
CA THR A 450 4.64 -15.97 12.18
C THR A 450 6.02 -16.02 12.82
N ARG A 451 6.79 -17.08 12.58
CA ARG A 451 8.26 -17.04 12.66
C ARG A 451 8.82 -17.51 11.33
N LEU A 452 9.80 -16.80 10.80
CA LEU A 452 10.55 -17.15 9.59
C LEU A 452 12.04 -17.16 9.94
N ALA A 453 12.70 -18.28 9.71
CA ALA A 453 14.14 -18.48 9.91
C ALA A 453 14.76 -19.03 8.62
N GLY A 454 16.07 -18.88 8.43
CA GLY A 454 16.72 -19.50 7.28
C GLY A 454 18.10 -18.94 6.92
N LYS A 455 18.54 -19.27 5.70
CA LYS A 455 19.81 -18.83 5.10
C LYS A 455 19.77 -17.37 4.63
N PHE A 456 19.40 -16.44 5.51
CA PHE A 456 19.40 -15.02 5.18
C PHE A 456 20.81 -14.55 4.81
N ALA A 457 20.95 -13.87 3.67
CA ALA A 457 22.25 -13.46 3.13
C ALA A 457 23.05 -12.54 4.07
N SER A 458 22.35 -11.82 4.97
CA SER A 458 22.95 -11.16 6.11
C SER A 458 22.01 -11.17 7.31
N SER A 459 22.56 -11.32 8.52
CA SER A 459 21.87 -11.05 9.79
C SER A 459 21.45 -9.57 9.95
N SER A 460 21.86 -8.69 9.03
CA SER A 460 21.41 -7.29 8.92
C SER A 460 20.42 -7.02 7.78
N ALA A 461 20.04 -8.02 6.97
CA ALA A 461 19.15 -7.81 5.82
C ALA A 461 17.80 -7.20 6.26
N PRO A 462 17.29 -6.13 5.60
CA PRO A 462 16.00 -5.56 5.93
C PRO A 462 14.88 -6.54 5.58
N VAL A 463 13.82 -6.52 6.39
CA VAL A 463 12.69 -7.47 6.27
C VAL A 463 11.41 -6.69 6.39
N THR A 464 10.55 -6.84 5.39
CA THR A 464 9.33 -6.06 5.23
C THR A 464 8.15 -6.94 5.62
N VAL A 465 7.27 -6.43 6.48
CA VAL A 465 6.18 -7.23 7.05
C VAL A 465 4.90 -6.41 7.08
N TYR A 466 3.81 -6.98 6.57
CA TYR A 466 2.50 -6.33 6.55
C TYR A 466 1.46 -7.22 7.26
N PRO A 467 0.70 -6.68 8.22
CA PRO A 467 -0.56 -7.33 8.61
C PRO A 467 -1.53 -7.21 7.43
N ILE A 468 -2.23 -8.30 7.10
CA ILE A 468 -3.33 -8.28 6.14
C ILE A 468 -4.60 -8.59 6.93
N ALA A 469 -5.55 -7.66 6.96
CA ALA A 469 -6.81 -7.82 7.67
C ALA A 469 -7.94 -7.19 6.85
N VAL A 470 -8.82 -8.04 6.34
CA VAL A 470 -9.90 -7.64 5.41
C VAL A 470 -11.24 -8.08 5.98
N TRP A 471 -12.14 -7.10 6.09
CA TRP A 471 -13.51 -7.27 6.51
C TRP A 471 -14.44 -6.85 5.37
N SER A 472 -15.57 -7.54 5.22
CA SER A 472 -16.56 -7.24 4.20
C SER A 472 -17.77 -6.54 4.81
N ASP A 473 -17.85 -5.23 4.61
CA ASP A 473 -19.07 -4.43 4.86
C ASP A 473 -20.07 -4.61 3.71
N ARG A 474 -21.37 -4.47 4.03
CA ARG A 474 -22.46 -4.24 3.07
C ARG A 474 -23.05 -2.83 3.33
N LEU A 475 -22.53 -1.81 2.64
CA LEU A 475 -23.11 -0.47 2.64
C LEU A 475 -24.62 -0.51 2.32
N PRO A 476 -25.51 -0.01 3.21
CA PRO A 476 -26.95 -0.01 2.93
C PRO A 476 -27.33 1.04 1.88
N GLY A 477 -27.74 0.59 0.69
CA GLY A 477 -28.51 1.40 -0.26
C GLY A 477 -27.93 1.64 -1.66
N THR A 478 -26.71 1.20 -1.97
CA THR A 478 -26.14 1.33 -3.31
C THR A 478 -26.75 0.30 -4.28
N ALA A 479 -27.50 0.77 -5.28
CA ALA A 479 -28.26 -0.08 -6.21
C ALA A 479 -27.41 -0.86 -7.25
N HIS A 480 -26.09 -0.73 -7.21
CA HIS A 480 -25.15 -1.52 -8.01
C HIS A 480 -24.31 -2.40 -7.09
N SER A 481 -24.49 -3.72 -7.21
CA SER A 481 -23.94 -4.70 -6.29
C SER A 481 -22.51 -5.12 -6.64
N ILE A 482 -21.53 -4.29 -6.25
CA ILE A 482 -20.14 -4.72 -6.06
C ILE A 482 -19.91 -4.80 -4.54
N PRO A 483 -19.75 -6.00 -3.95
CA PRO A 483 -19.54 -6.14 -2.50
C PRO A 483 -18.10 -5.79 -2.10
N VAL A 484 -17.88 -5.66 -0.79
CA VAL A 484 -16.57 -5.44 -0.16
C VAL A 484 -15.97 -4.04 -0.40
N GLN A 485 -16.50 -3.04 0.32
CA GLN A 485 -15.57 -2.07 0.92
C GLN A 485 -14.66 -2.84 1.89
N GLN A 486 -13.34 -2.65 1.77
CA GLN A 486 -12.36 -3.32 2.61
C GLN A 486 -12.08 -2.48 3.86
N THR A 487 -12.85 -2.70 4.92
CA THR A 487 -12.58 -2.07 6.21
C THR A 487 -11.31 -2.68 6.82
N VAL A 488 -10.16 -2.02 6.62
CA VAL A 488 -8.90 -2.43 7.27
C VAL A 488 -8.86 -1.87 8.70
N LEU A 489 -8.38 -2.70 9.63
CA LEU A 489 -8.41 -2.41 11.06
C LEU A 489 -7.49 -1.23 11.43
N ASN A 490 -8.08 -0.20 12.03
CA ASN A 490 -7.30 0.97 12.45
C ASN A 490 -6.34 0.64 13.62
N ARG A 491 -5.37 1.54 13.88
CA ARG A 491 -4.31 1.36 14.90
C ARG A 491 -4.75 1.08 16.35
N THR A 492 -6.04 1.22 16.69
CA THR A 492 -6.58 0.87 18.02
C THR A 492 -7.25 -0.52 18.04
N GLN A 493 -7.59 -1.04 16.86
CA GLN A 493 -8.28 -2.31 16.65
C GLN A 493 -7.31 -3.45 16.34
N LEU A 494 -6.16 -3.12 15.74
CA LEU A 494 -5.09 -4.04 15.38
C LEU A 494 -3.80 -3.69 16.13
N SER A 495 -3.15 -4.69 16.72
CA SER A 495 -1.84 -4.59 17.35
C SER A 495 -0.88 -5.55 16.67
N THR A 496 0.14 -4.99 16.02
CA THR A 496 1.25 -5.71 15.41
C THR A 496 2.53 -5.58 16.23
N ARG A 497 3.33 -6.65 16.31
CA ARG A 497 4.69 -6.63 16.86
C ARG A 497 5.63 -7.41 15.95
N ALA A 498 6.87 -6.95 15.84
CA ALA A 498 7.97 -7.65 15.19
C ALA A 498 9.15 -7.77 16.17
N SER A 499 9.85 -8.90 16.15
CA SER A 499 11.12 -9.11 16.86
C SER A 499 12.08 -9.94 16.00
N ARG A 500 13.35 -9.98 16.40
CA ARG A 500 14.34 -10.94 15.91
C ARG A 500 15.04 -11.57 17.08
N ASP A 501 15.51 -12.80 16.88
CA ASP A 501 16.35 -13.49 17.85
C ASP A 501 17.75 -12.86 17.88
N SER A 502 18.57 -13.22 18.87
CA SER A 502 19.82 -12.51 19.20
C SER A 502 20.91 -12.60 18.12
N ASP A 503 20.94 -13.70 17.37
CA ASP A 503 21.77 -13.91 16.18
C ASP A 503 21.16 -13.30 14.89
N ARG A 504 19.88 -12.91 14.96
CA ARG A 504 19.00 -12.43 13.89
C ARG A 504 18.75 -13.43 12.76
N SER A 505 18.98 -14.73 13.01
CA SER A 505 18.67 -15.83 12.07
C SER A 505 17.18 -16.16 11.97
N THR A 506 16.38 -15.59 12.87
CA THR A 506 14.91 -15.69 12.91
C THR A 506 14.28 -14.30 13.00
N VAL A 507 13.19 -14.10 12.27
CA VAL A 507 12.26 -12.97 12.42
C VAL A 507 10.92 -13.51 12.91
N ALA A 508 10.39 -12.93 13.99
CA ALA A 508 9.06 -13.24 14.49
C ALA A 508 8.14 -12.04 14.31
N PHE A 509 6.89 -12.29 13.92
CA PHE A 509 5.84 -11.29 13.83
C PHE A 509 4.56 -11.80 14.49
N MET A 510 3.82 -10.92 15.15
CA MET A 510 2.52 -11.22 15.72
C MET A 510 1.52 -10.13 15.35
N SER A 511 0.38 -10.54 14.80
CA SER A 511 -0.77 -9.72 14.46
C SER A 511 -1.95 -10.12 15.36
N THR A 512 -2.55 -9.16 16.05
CA THR A 512 -3.64 -9.41 17.02
C THR A 512 -4.74 -8.35 16.95
N THR A 513 -6.00 -8.79 16.96
CA THR A 513 -7.16 -7.89 17.06
C THR A 513 -7.48 -7.58 18.53
N SER A 514 -7.83 -6.34 18.88
CA SER A 514 -8.30 -6.02 20.23
C SER A 514 -9.75 -6.49 20.42
N LYS A 515 -10.03 -7.25 21.49
CA LYS A 515 -11.37 -7.83 21.80
C LYS A 515 -12.52 -6.80 21.91
N ALA A 516 -12.19 -5.51 22.00
CA ALA A 516 -13.16 -4.42 22.08
C ALA A 516 -13.54 -3.82 20.71
N ALA A 517 -12.76 -4.06 19.65
CA ALA A 517 -12.90 -3.41 18.35
C ALA A 517 -14.32 -3.58 17.76
N PRO A 518 -15.06 -2.49 17.44
CA PRO A 518 -16.45 -2.57 16.99
C PRO A 518 -16.70 -3.46 15.78
N VAL A 519 -15.82 -3.35 14.77
CA VAL A 519 -15.74 -4.17 13.55
C VAL A 519 -15.84 -5.68 13.79
N LEU A 520 -15.31 -6.20 14.91
CA LEU A 520 -15.40 -7.63 15.27
C LEU A 520 -16.83 -8.10 15.62
N ARG A 521 -17.77 -7.17 15.76
CA ARG A 521 -19.15 -7.41 16.21
C ARG A 521 -20.19 -7.12 15.11
N THR A 522 -19.81 -6.34 14.10
CA THR A 522 -20.68 -5.88 13.02
C THR A 522 -20.30 -6.53 11.69
N GLU A 523 -19.01 -6.54 11.34
CA GLU A 523 -18.56 -6.99 10.02
C GLU A 523 -18.31 -8.50 9.97
N LYS A 524 -18.35 -9.06 8.76
CA LYS A 524 -17.85 -10.41 8.50
C LYS A 524 -16.38 -10.35 8.10
N LEU A 525 -15.60 -11.31 8.57
CA LEU A 525 -14.20 -11.46 8.18
C LEU A 525 -14.13 -12.03 6.76
N TRP A 526 -13.26 -11.48 5.92
CA TRP A 526 -12.91 -12.08 4.63
C TRP A 526 -11.59 -12.85 4.74
N SER A 527 -10.53 -12.19 5.20
CA SER A 527 -9.25 -12.83 5.52
C SER A 527 -8.50 -12.09 6.63
N PHE A 528 -7.68 -12.83 7.37
CA PHE A 528 -6.73 -12.26 8.34
C PHE A 528 -5.42 -13.02 8.28
N GLY A 529 -4.30 -12.31 8.24
CA GLY A 529 -2.99 -12.91 8.16
C GLY A 529 -1.83 -11.93 8.30
N VAL A 530 -0.66 -12.45 7.96
CA VAL A 530 0.63 -11.78 7.96
C VAL A 530 1.32 -12.14 6.66
N TYR A 531 1.82 -11.13 5.95
CA TYR A 531 2.78 -11.27 4.86
C TYR A 531 4.13 -10.78 5.36
N ALA A 532 5.21 -11.55 5.18
CA ALA A 532 6.57 -11.14 5.54
C ALA A 532 7.55 -11.58 4.44
N ASP A 533 8.41 -10.66 3.99
CA ASP A 533 9.31 -10.86 2.86
C ASP A 533 10.74 -10.41 3.21
N GLN A 534 11.74 -11.17 2.75
CA GLN A 534 13.16 -10.96 3.08
C GLN A 534 14.03 -10.85 1.84
N LEU A 535 14.58 -9.65 1.60
CA LEU A 535 15.58 -9.45 0.57
C LEU A 535 16.83 -10.30 0.82
N VAL A 536 17.35 -10.87 -0.27
CA VAL A 536 18.61 -11.62 -0.36
C VAL A 536 19.72 -10.64 -0.76
#